data_AF-A0A7J5YWU7-F1
#
_entry.id   AF-A0A7J5YWU7-F1
#
_cell.length_a   1.000
_cell.length_b   1.000
_cell.length_c   1.000
_cell.angle_alpha   90.00
_cell.angle_beta   90.00
_cell.angle_gamma   90.00
#
_symmetry.space_group_name_H-M   'P 1'
#
loop_
_entity.id
_entity.type
_entity.pdbx_description
1 polymer ?
#
loop_
_entity_poly.entity_id
_entity_poly.type
_entity_poly.pdbx_seq_one_letter_code
_entity_poly.pdbx_strand_id
1 'polypeptide(L)'
;MSPGPPRGAGGQNVLIVRYSVELTAARFGLSVDRVSELLSAARAKMADVRKTRPRPHLDTKMLASWNGQALLRAVQAANFLKENLWDAETDRPPVLLQREDMELQQISPPISGFLDDYAFLVSGLLDLYEASLQTQWLQWAEQLQLRQDVLFWDQQDGGYFCSDPNDTPSCCSSRKVGR
;
A
#
# COMPACT_ATOMS: atom_id res chain seq x y z
N MET A 1 29.95 -33.70 0.11
CA MET A 1 29.39 -33.60 1.47
C MET A 1 28.46 -32.41 1.50
N SER A 2 27.14 -32.63 1.56
CA SER A 2 26.16 -31.53 1.63
C SER A 2 25.89 -31.22 3.10
N PRO A 3 25.90 -29.95 3.54
CA PRO A 3 25.71 -29.62 4.95
C PRO A 3 24.25 -29.93 5.34
N GLY A 4 24.08 -30.77 6.35
CA GLY A 4 22.77 -31.08 6.92
C GLY A 4 22.10 -29.86 7.56
N PRO A 5 20.77 -29.89 7.75
CA PRO A 5 20.03 -28.75 8.26
C PRO A 5 20.47 -28.38 9.69
N PRO A 6 20.43 -27.09 10.06
CA PRO A 6 20.76 -26.65 11.41
C PRO A 6 19.79 -27.30 12.41
N ARG A 7 20.34 -27.94 13.45
CA ARG A 7 19.55 -28.55 14.52
C ARG A 7 18.94 -27.45 15.39
N GLY A 8 17.72 -27.04 15.06
CA GLY A 8 16.89 -26.15 15.88
C GLY A 8 16.34 -26.87 17.12
N ALA A 9 16.08 -26.09 18.18
CA ALA A 9 15.60 -26.55 19.48
C ALA A 9 14.46 -27.59 19.39
N GLY A 10 14.56 -28.65 20.18
CA GLY A 10 13.65 -29.80 20.15
C GLY A 10 12.18 -29.40 20.18
N GLY A 11 11.44 -29.77 19.13
CA GLY A 11 9.99 -29.64 19.04
C GLY A 11 9.43 -28.36 18.39
N GLN A 12 10.28 -27.41 17.99
CA GLN A 12 9.82 -26.14 17.39
C GLN A 12 10.01 -26.13 15.87
N ASN A 13 9.33 -27.03 15.16
CA ASN A 13 9.30 -26.98 13.70
C ASN A 13 8.21 -26.02 13.23
N VAL A 14 8.60 -24.93 12.56
CA VAL A 14 7.67 -24.13 11.74
C VAL A 14 7.43 -24.92 10.46
N LEU A 15 6.22 -25.44 10.29
CA LEU A 15 5.83 -26.12 9.06
C LEU A 15 5.79 -25.11 7.91
N ILE A 16 6.49 -25.44 6.84
CA ILE A 16 6.57 -24.63 5.62
C ILE A 16 6.16 -25.47 4.42
N VAL A 17 5.56 -24.83 3.42
CA VAL A 17 5.28 -25.46 2.13
C VAL A 17 6.52 -25.30 1.26
N ARG A 18 7.11 -26.43 0.83
CA ARG A 18 8.36 -26.44 0.03
C ARG A 18 8.12 -26.70 -1.46
N TYR A 19 7.02 -27.35 -1.80
CA TYR A 19 6.71 -27.79 -3.16
C TYR A 19 5.23 -27.59 -3.44
N SER A 20 4.87 -27.54 -4.72
CA SER A 20 3.48 -27.47 -5.15
C SER A 20 2.73 -28.76 -4.82
N VAL A 21 1.39 -28.70 -4.88
CA VAL A 21 0.53 -29.85 -4.60
C VAL A 21 0.76 -30.94 -5.64
N GLU A 22 0.98 -30.56 -6.91
CA GLU A 22 1.22 -31.46 -8.04
C GLU A 22 2.54 -32.22 -7.89
N LEU A 23 3.63 -31.52 -7.54
CA LEU A 23 4.93 -32.15 -7.28
C LEU A 23 4.86 -33.09 -6.06
N THR A 24 4.09 -32.72 -5.05
CA THR A 24 3.86 -33.56 -3.87
C THR A 24 3.05 -34.80 -4.23
N ALA A 25 1.99 -34.65 -5.02
CA ALA A 25 1.15 -35.74 -5.52
C ALA A 25 1.98 -36.74 -6.34
N ALA A 26 2.76 -36.25 -7.30
CA ALA A 26 3.66 -37.08 -8.11
C ALA A 26 4.70 -37.83 -7.26
N ARG A 27 5.32 -37.13 -6.30
CA ARG A 27 6.36 -37.72 -5.42
C ARG A 27 5.82 -38.86 -4.55
N PHE A 28 4.58 -38.74 -4.06
CA PHE A 28 3.97 -39.72 -3.16
C PHE A 28 3.03 -40.70 -3.87
N GLY A 29 2.90 -40.63 -5.19
CA GLY A 29 2.01 -41.50 -5.96
C GLY A 29 0.53 -41.30 -5.62
N LEU A 30 0.14 -40.08 -5.26
CA LEU A 30 -1.24 -39.71 -4.91
C LEU A 30 -1.86 -38.85 -6.00
N SER A 31 -3.20 -38.79 -6.04
CA SER A 31 -3.87 -37.76 -6.83
C SER A 31 -3.73 -36.38 -6.15
N VAL A 32 -3.80 -35.31 -6.95
CA VAL A 32 -3.77 -33.93 -6.46
C VAL A 32 -4.91 -33.66 -5.48
N ASP A 33 -6.10 -34.20 -5.75
CA ASP A 33 -7.26 -34.11 -4.87
C ASP A 33 -6.99 -34.76 -3.52
N ARG A 34 -6.39 -35.96 -3.53
CA ARG A 34 -6.07 -36.68 -2.30
C ARG A 34 -5.06 -35.95 -1.44
N VAL A 35 -4.04 -35.33 -2.06
CA VAL A 35 -3.08 -34.48 -1.33
C VAL A 35 -3.77 -33.25 -0.74
N SER A 36 -4.66 -32.61 -1.50
CA SER A 36 -5.44 -31.45 -1.04
C SER A 36 -6.33 -31.78 0.16
N GLU A 37 -7.03 -32.92 0.11
CA GLU A 37 -7.84 -33.44 1.21
C GLU A 37 -7.00 -33.66 2.48
N LEU A 38 -5.85 -34.34 2.36
CA LEU A 38 -4.97 -34.63 3.48
C LEU A 38 -4.40 -33.35 4.10
N LEU A 39 -3.97 -32.38 3.27
CA LEU A 39 -3.48 -31.10 3.75
C LEU A 39 -4.59 -30.29 4.44
N SER A 40 -5.81 -30.32 3.92
CA SER A 40 -6.97 -29.67 4.55
C SER A 40 -7.26 -30.27 5.93
N ALA A 41 -7.33 -31.59 6.03
CA ALA A 41 -7.55 -32.30 7.29
C ALA A 41 -6.42 -32.03 8.31
N ALA A 42 -5.17 -32.01 7.86
CA ALA A 42 -4.03 -31.69 8.72
C ALA A 42 -4.09 -30.23 9.22
N ARG A 43 -4.43 -29.27 8.36
CA ARG A 43 -4.61 -27.86 8.72
C ARG A 43 -5.74 -27.67 9.74
N ALA A 44 -6.86 -28.36 9.58
CA ALA A 44 -7.97 -28.33 10.54
C ALA A 44 -7.53 -28.80 11.94
N LYS A 45 -6.85 -29.97 12.02
CA LYS A 45 -6.31 -30.49 13.28
C LYS A 45 -5.33 -29.51 13.94
N MET A 46 -4.43 -28.90 13.16
CA MET A 46 -3.49 -27.91 13.67
C MET A 46 -4.18 -26.62 14.13
N ALA A 47 -5.25 -26.20 13.46
CA ALA A 47 -6.04 -25.04 13.87
C ALA A 47 -6.71 -25.27 15.22
N ASP A 48 -7.27 -26.46 15.46
CA ASP A 48 -7.90 -26.79 16.75
C ASP A 48 -6.88 -26.81 17.89
N VAL A 49 -5.70 -27.39 17.67
CA VAL A 49 -4.61 -27.34 18.66
C VAL A 49 -4.08 -25.91 18.86
N ARG A 50 -4.09 -25.04 17.84
CA ARG A 50 -3.69 -23.64 18.00
C ARG A 50 -4.65 -22.86 18.90
N LYS A 51 -5.94 -23.20 18.94
CA LYS A 51 -6.93 -22.54 19.82
C LYS A 51 -6.63 -22.72 21.30
N THR A 52 -5.94 -23.80 21.68
CA THR A 52 -5.59 -24.07 23.09
C THR A 52 -4.31 -23.38 23.54
N ARG A 53 -3.55 -22.79 22.61
CA ARG A 53 -2.35 -22.01 22.95
C ARG A 53 -2.78 -20.68 23.59
N PRO A 54 -2.13 -20.25 24.69
CA PRO A 54 -2.31 -18.90 25.20
C PRO A 54 -2.08 -17.91 24.07
N ARG A 55 -3.04 -17.00 23.83
CA ARG A 55 -2.84 -15.94 22.84
C ARG A 55 -1.63 -15.12 23.27
N PRO A 56 -0.73 -14.73 22.36
CA PRO A 56 0.29 -13.75 22.67
C PRO A 56 -0.37 -12.54 23.32
N HIS A 57 0.22 -12.02 24.39
CA HIS A 57 -0.27 -10.79 25.01
C HIS A 57 -0.31 -9.70 23.95
N LEU A 58 -1.51 -9.16 23.71
CA LEU A 58 -1.70 -8.01 22.83
C LEU A 58 -1.55 -6.77 23.71
N ASP A 59 -0.50 -5.99 23.47
CA ASP A 59 -0.36 -4.71 24.13
C ASP A 59 -1.37 -3.74 23.52
N THR A 60 -2.44 -3.42 24.25
CA THR A 60 -3.50 -2.49 23.80
C THR A 60 -3.17 -1.03 24.12
N LYS A 61 -1.96 -0.76 24.63
CA LYS A 61 -1.58 0.59 25.05
C LYS A 61 -1.37 1.50 23.84
N MET A 62 -2.09 2.62 23.82
CA MET A 62 -1.82 3.74 22.92
C MET A 62 -0.80 4.66 23.60
N LEU A 63 0.48 4.50 23.29
CA LEU A 63 1.55 5.31 23.87
C LEU A 63 1.58 6.68 23.20
N ALA A 64 1.35 7.74 23.98
CA ALA A 64 1.38 9.13 23.50
C ALA A 64 2.70 9.49 22.79
N SER A 65 3.82 8.92 23.23
CA SER A 65 5.14 9.13 22.61
C SER A 65 5.25 8.53 21.20
N TRP A 66 4.55 7.42 20.92
CA TRP A 66 4.54 6.81 19.58
C TRP A 66 3.56 7.54 18.67
N ASN A 67 2.40 7.95 19.20
CA ASN A 67 1.43 8.75 18.46
C ASN A 67 2.01 10.12 18.07
N GLY A 68 2.72 10.78 19.00
CA GLY A 68 3.41 12.05 18.70
C GLY A 68 4.50 11.90 17.64
N GLN A 69 5.24 10.80 17.64
CA GLN A 69 6.20 10.50 16.59
C GLN A 69 5.52 10.26 15.23
N ALA A 70 4.44 9.48 15.19
CA ALA A 70 3.70 9.25 13.96
C ALA A 70 3.18 10.58 13.36
N LEU A 71 2.60 11.45 14.20
CA LEU A 71 2.13 12.77 13.77
C LEU A 71 3.28 13.64 13.24
N LEU A 72 4.43 13.67 13.94
CA LEU A 72 5.60 14.42 13.47
C LEU A 72 6.09 13.92 12.11
N ARG A 73 6.12 12.60 11.90
CA ARG A 73 6.53 12.02 10.60
C ARG A 73 5.52 12.33 9.50
N ALA A 74 4.22 12.31 9.79
CA ALA A 74 3.19 12.69 8.84
C ALA A 74 3.34 14.17 8.41
N VAL A 75 3.56 15.08 9.35
CA VAL A 75 3.85 16.50 9.05
C VAL A 75 5.10 16.66 8.19
N GLN A 76 6.20 15.97 8.54
CA GLN A 76 7.44 16.02 7.76
C GLN A 76 7.24 15.50 6.33
N ALA A 77 6.50 14.41 6.16
CA ALA A 77 6.18 13.86 4.86
C ALA A 77 5.32 14.84 4.04
N ALA A 78 4.27 15.41 4.63
CA ALA A 78 3.42 16.39 3.97
C ALA A 78 4.22 17.63 3.49
N ASN A 79 5.09 18.17 4.34
CA ASN A 79 5.97 19.29 3.94
C ASN A 79 6.90 18.90 2.80
N PHE A 80 7.54 17.73 2.89
CA PHE A 80 8.40 17.24 1.82
C PHE A 80 7.65 17.13 0.49
N LEU A 81 6.43 16.58 0.50
CA LEU A 81 5.59 16.49 -0.69
C LEU A 81 5.26 17.88 -1.25
N LYS A 82 4.94 18.83 -0.37
CA LYS A 82 4.60 20.21 -0.76
C LYS A 82 5.77 20.93 -1.44
N GLU A 83 6.97 20.70 -0.93
CA GLU A 83 8.19 21.38 -1.42
C GLU A 83 8.73 20.75 -2.71
N ASN A 84 8.58 19.44 -2.88
CA ASN A 84 9.30 18.71 -3.94
C ASN A 84 8.40 18.19 -5.05
N LEU A 85 7.11 17.93 -4.76
CA LEU A 85 6.18 17.39 -5.74
C LEU A 85 5.14 18.41 -6.19
N TRP A 86 4.97 19.51 -5.47
CA TRP A 86 3.98 20.54 -5.79
C TRP A 86 4.66 21.88 -6.08
N ASP A 87 4.22 22.54 -7.15
CA ASP A 87 4.60 23.92 -7.43
C ASP A 87 3.33 24.77 -7.55
N ALA A 88 3.13 25.63 -6.56
CA ALA A 88 1.98 26.51 -6.47
C ALA A 88 1.99 27.64 -7.51
N GLU A 89 3.15 28.00 -8.06
CA GLU A 89 3.26 29.06 -9.07
C GLU A 89 2.98 28.52 -10.47
N THR A 90 3.40 27.29 -10.76
CA THR A 90 3.18 26.67 -12.07
C THR A 90 1.94 25.77 -12.13
N ASP A 91 1.21 25.61 -11.02
CA ASP A 91 0.05 24.70 -10.87
C ASP A 91 0.34 23.29 -11.41
N ARG A 92 1.59 22.86 -11.22
CA ARG A 92 2.11 21.62 -11.79
C ARG A 92 1.61 20.44 -10.95
N PRO A 93 1.13 19.36 -11.60
CA PRO A 93 0.66 18.18 -10.87
C PRO A 93 1.76 17.58 -9.99
N PRO A 94 1.40 16.78 -8.98
CA PRO A 94 2.36 15.94 -8.27
C PRO A 94 3.15 15.12 -9.29
N VAL A 95 4.46 15.34 -9.31
CA VAL A 95 5.37 14.68 -10.24
C VAL A 95 6.06 13.51 -9.54
N LEU A 96 6.18 12.39 -10.26
CA LEU A 96 6.94 11.26 -9.76
C LEU A 96 8.43 11.63 -9.68
N LEU A 97 8.98 11.50 -8.47
CA LEU A 97 10.41 11.60 -8.22
C LEU A 97 11.02 10.21 -8.16
N GLN A 98 12.14 10.02 -8.85
CA GLN A 98 12.99 8.86 -8.72
C GLN A 98 14.17 9.21 -7.83
N ARG A 99 14.66 8.24 -7.07
CA ARG A 99 15.89 8.38 -6.31
C ARG A 99 17.03 7.69 -7.05
N GLU A 100 18.03 8.47 -7.46
CA GLU A 100 19.28 7.98 -8.05
C GLU A 100 20.46 8.50 -7.22
N ASP A 101 21.38 7.62 -6.85
CA ASP A 101 22.59 7.96 -6.09
C ASP A 101 22.37 8.84 -4.84
N MET A 102 21.31 8.53 -4.09
CA MET A 102 20.83 9.24 -2.88
C MET A 102 20.16 10.59 -3.13
N GLU A 103 20.21 11.13 -4.34
CA GLU A 103 19.56 12.37 -4.74
C GLU A 103 18.15 12.10 -5.31
N LEU A 104 17.24 13.05 -5.09
CA LEU A 104 15.91 13.05 -5.68
C LEU A 104 15.96 13.75 -7.03
N GLN A 105 15.54 13.06 -8.08
CA GLN A 105 15.45 13.60 -9.42
C GLN A 105 14.04 13.40 -9.97
N GLN A 106 13.56 14.40 -10.70
CA GLN A 106 12.32 14.25 -11.44
C GLN A 106 12.53 13.26 -12.59
N ILE A 107 11.61 12.30 -12.76
CA ILE A 107 11.66 11.37 -13.88
C ILE A 107 11.60 12.17 -15.20
N SER A 108 12.41 11.78 -16.17
CA SER A 108 12.44 12.37 -17.51
C SER A 108 12.08 11.32 -18.58
N PRO A 109 11.01 11.51 -19.36
CA PRO A 109 10.09 12.65 -19.32
C PRO A 109 9.24 12.68 -18.03
N PRO A 110 8.83 13.87 -17.56
CA PRO A 110 7.93 13.99 -16.40
C PRO A 110 6.64 13.21 -16.61
N ILE A 111 6.25 12.46 -15.58
CA ILE A 111 4.96 11.76 -15.55
C ILE A 111 4.02 12.57 -14.67
N SER A 112 2.88 12.97 -15.24
CA SER A 112 1.79 13.61 -14.51
C SER A 112 1.19 12.66 -13.49
N GLY A 113 0.82 13.17 -12.31
CA GLY A 113 0.08 12.40 -11.32
C GLY A 113 -1.28 11.94 -11.84
N PHE A 114 -1.76 10.81 -11.32
CA PHE A 114 -3.06 10.22 -11.62
C PHE A 114 -4.12 10.66 -10.60
N LEU A 115 -5.40 10.43 -10.92
CA LEU A 115 -6.51 10.72 -10.01
C LEU A 115 -6.28 10.19 -8.59
N ASP A 116 -5.75 8.96 -8.48
CA ASP A 116 -5.51 8.31 -7.20
C ASP A 116 -4.44 9.02 -6.36
N ASP A 117 -3.43 9.60 -7.00
CA ASP A 117 -2.36 10.34 -6.30
C ASP A 117 -2.93 11.57 -5.60
N TYR A 118 -3.85 12.28 -6.29
CA TYR A 118 -4.58 13.41 -5.70
C TYR A 118 -5.52 12.94 -4.59
N ALA A 119 -6.36 11.94 -4.86
CA ALA A 119 -7.36 11.47 -3.90
C ALA A 119 -6.73 11.00 -2.58
N PHE A 120 -5.63 10.25 -2.66
CA PHE A 120 -4.92 9.78 -1.48
C PHE A 120 -4.19 10.90 -0.74
N LEU A 121 -3.58 11.84 -1.46
CA LEU A 121 -2.92 12.99 -0.83
C LEU A 121 -3.93 13.90 -0.14
N VAL A 122 -5.06 14.21 -0.78
CA VAL A 122 -6.17 14.99 -0.20
C VAL A 122 -6.68 14.30 1.07
N SER A 123 -6.96 13.00 1.02
CA SER A 123 -7.40 12.25 2.20
C SER A 123 -6.39 12.33 3.35
N GLY A 124 -5.10 12.12 3.07
CA GLY A 124 -4.06 12.19 4.10
C GLY A 124 -3.89 13.58 4.70
N LEU A 125 -4.10 14.65 3.92
CA LEU A 125 -4.06 16.03 4.41
C LEU A 125 -5.28 16.37 5.28
N LEU A 126 -6.46 15.81 4.98
CA LEU A 126 -7.64 15.93 5.83
C LEU A 126 -7.44 15.21 7.16
N ASP A 127 -6.90 13.99 7.16
CA ASP A 127 -6.53 13.27 8.38
C ASP A 127 -5.51 14.06 9.22
N LEU A 128 -4.53 14.70 8.56
CA LEU A 128 -3.54 15.54 9.23
C LEU A 128 -4.16 16.82 9.81
N TYR A 129 -5.14 17.41 9.13
CA TYR A 129 -5.94 18.52 9.67
C TYR A 129 -6.76 18.07 10.88
N GLU A 130 -7.46 16.94 10.82
CA GLU A 130 -8.24 16.44 11.97
C GLU A 130 -7.36 16.17 13.19
N ALA A 131 -6.16 15.62 12.97
CA ALA A 131 -5.22 15.30 14.03
C ALA A 131 -4.49 16.51 14.63
N SER A 132 -4.29 17.59 13.85
CA SER A 132 -3.46 18.73 14.26
C SER A 132 -4.19 20.07 14.36
N LEU A 133 -5.38 20.18 13.76
CA LEU A 133 -6.18 21.39 13.56
C LEU A 133 -5.43 22.55 12.88
N GLN A 134 -4.34 22.26 12.18
CA GLN A 134 -3.59 23.26 11.43
C GLN A 134 -4.25 23.49 10.07
N THR A 135 -4.87 24.66 9.88
CA THR A 135 -5.66 25.01 8.69
C THR A 135 -4.88 24.94 7.38
N GLN A 136 -3.55 25.05 7.42
CA GLN A 136 -2.70 24.94 6.23
C GLN A 136 -2.88 23.62 5.47
N TRP A 137 -3.19 22.52 6.18
CA TRP A 137 -3.41 21.21 5.56
C TRP A 137 -4.76 21.15 4.86
N LEU A 138 -5.79 21.72 5.48
CA LEU A 138 -7.12 21.84 4.88
C LEU A 138 -7.08 22.71 3.61
N GLN A 139 -6.39 23.86 3.66
CA GLN A 139 -6.24 24.75 2.51
C GLN A 139 -5.51 24.07 1.35
N TRP A 140 -4.48 23.27 1.65
CA TRP A 140 -3.75 22.57 0.61
C TRP A 140 -4.56 21.40 0.03
N ALA A 141 -5.32 20.69 0.86
CA ALA A 141 -6.26 19.67 0.40
C ALA A 141 -7.32 20.25 -0.55
N GLU A 142 -7.87 21.42 -0.24
CA GLU A 142 -8.82 22.14 -1.10
C GLU A 142 -8.19 22.51 -2.45
N GLN A 143 -6.97 23.05 -2.46
CA GLN A 143 -6.24 23.38 -3.70
C GLN A 143 -6.04 22.14 -4.58
N LEU A 144 -5.62 21.02 -3.98
CA LEU A 144 -5.42 19.77 -4.70
C LEU A 144 -6.74 19.21 -5.23
N GLN A 145 -7.84 19.30 -4.48
CA GLN A 145 -9.16 18.86 -4.92
C GLN A 145 -9.64 19.68 -6.12
N LEU A 146 -9.52 21.01 -6.07
CA LEU A 146 -9.90 21.88 -7.19
C LEU A 146 -9.07 21.55 -8.44
N ARG A 147 -7.79 21.24 -8.26
CA ARG A 147 -6.91 20.81 -9.37
C ARG A 147 -7.31 19.44 -9.92
N GLN A 148 -7.63 18.49 -9.05
CA GLN A 148 -8.15 17.17 -9.43
C GLN A 148 -9.42 17.30 -10.28
N ASP A 149 -10.32 18.22 -9.92
CA ASP A 149 -11.53 18.50 -10.68
C ASP A 149 -11.22 19.06 -12.06
N VAL A 150 -10.27 20.01 -12.17
CA VAL A 150 -9.86 20.56 -13.47
C VAL A 150 -9.26 19.49 -14.38
N LEU A 151 -8.44 18.58 -13.84
CA LEU A 151 -7.70 17.61 -14.63
C LEU A 151 -8.52 16.37 -15.01
N PHE A 152 -9.37 15.90 -14.10
CA PHE A 152 -9.96 14.56 -14.23
C PHE A 152 -11.48 14.53 -14.30
N TRP A 153 -12.20 15.63 -14.01
CA TRP A 153 -13.66 15.63 -14.00
C TRP A 153 -14.26 15.48 -15.41
N ASP A 154 -15.16 14.51 -15.58
CA ASP A 154 -15.93 14.30 -16.80
C ASP A 154 -17.20 15.18 -16.78
N GLN A 155 -17.19 16.30 -17.49
CA GLN A 155 -18.35 17.20 -17.57
C GLN A 155 -19.56 16.60 -18.30
N GLN A 156 -19.38 15.57 -19.14
CA GLN A 156 -20.46 15.01 -19.97
C GLN A 156 -21.23 13.92 -19.22
N ASP A 157 -20.51 12.94 -18.66
CA ASP A 157 -21.13 11.76 -18.05
C ASP A 157 -21.04 11.74 -16.51
N GLY A 158 -20.32 12.71 -15.92
CA GLY A 158 -20.03 12.75 -14.49
C GLY A 158 -18.99 11.72 -14.05
N GLY A 159 -18.35 12.00 -12.91
CA GLY A 159 -17.26 11.18 -12.37
C GLY A 159 -15.88 11.64 -12.84
N TYR A 160 -14.86 10.81 -12.58
CA TYR A 160 -13.46 11.16 -12.85
C TYR A 160 -12.76 10.15 -13.76
N PHE A 161 -11.89 10.64 -14.64
CA PHE A 161 -10.91 9.86 -15.38
C PHE A 161 -9.71 9.48 -14.50
N CYS A 162 -9.05 8.36 -14.77
CA CYS A 162 -7.88 7.95 -14.00
C CYS A 162 -6.62 8.76 -14.35
N SER A 163 -6.53 9.24 -15.58
CA SER A 163 -5.40 10.02 -16.13
C SER A 163 -5.93 11.29 -16.81
N ASP A 164 -5.05 12.27 -17.02
CA ASP A 164 -5.41 13.49 -17.75
C ASP A 164 -5.83 13.11 -19.19
N PRO A 165 -7.01 13.54 -19.67
CA PRO A 165 -7.47 13.27 -21.03
C PRO A 165 -6.55 13.80 -22.14
N ASN A 166 -5.70 14.78 -21.82
CA ASN A 166 -4.74 15.38 -22.76
C ASN A 166 -3.38 14.66 -22.77
N ASP A 167 -3.12 13.73 -21.85
CA ASP A 167 -1.87 12.98 -21.81
C ASP A 167 -1.88 11.83 -22.83
N THR A 168 -0.75 11.61 -23.50
CA THR A 168 -0.63 10.56 -24.53
C THR A 168 -0.91 9.18 -23.91
N PRO A 169 -1.81 8.35 -24.48
CA PRO A 169 -2.34 7.18 -23.78
C PRO A 169 -1.26 6.10 -23.67
N SER A 170 -0.62 5.98 -22.51
CA SER A 170 0.29 4.87 -22.24
C SER A 170 -0.30 3.79 -21.34
N CYS A 171 -1.32 4.08 -20.52
CA CYS A 171 -2.11 3.06 -19.83
C CYS A 171 -3.38 3.68 -19.21
N CYS A 172 -4.52 3.01 -19.35
CA CYS A 172 -5.77 3.23 -18.59
C CYS A 172 -6.65 4.44 -18.97
N SER A 173 -7.36 4.33 -20.10
CA SER A 173 -8.58 5.12 -20.39
C SER A 173 -9.83 4.63 -19.62
N SER A 174 -9.65 3.88 -18.54
CA SER A 174 -10.75 3.25 -17.80
C SER A 174 -11.35 4.19 -16.76
N ARG A 175 -12.67 4.41 -16.84
CA ARG A 175 -13.47 5.20 -15.87
C ARG A 175 -13.55 4.48 -14.51
N LYS A 176 -13.25 5.17 -13.40
CA LYS A 176 -13.65 4.70 -12.06
C LYS A 176 -15.05 5.21 -11.77
N VAL A 177 -16.04 4.35 -12.02
CA VAL A 177 -17.42 4.61 -11.60
C VAL A 177 -17.49 4.37 -10.09
N GLY A 178 -17.69 5.44 -9.32
CA GLY A 178 -17.97 5.35 -7.88
C GLY A 178 -19.22 4.51 -7.64
N ARG A 179 -19.12 3.54 -6.72
CA ARG A 179 -20.28 2.88 -6.11
C ARG A 179 -20.62 3.57 -4.80
#